data_AF-A0A443SRI1-F1
#
_entry.id   AF-A0A443SRI1-F1
#
_cell.length_a   1.000
_cell.length_b   1.000
_cell.length_c   1.000
_cell.angle_alpha   90.00
_cell.angle_beta   90.00
_cell.angle_gamma   90.00
#
_symmetry.space_group_name_H-M   'P 1'
#
loop_
_entity.id
_entity.type
_entity.pdbx_description
1 polymer ?
#
loop_
_entity_poly.entity_id
_entity_poly.type
_entity_poly.pdbx_seq_one_letter_code
_entity_poly.pdbx_strand_id
1 'polypeptide(L)' 'MANHMYDVNVHSVNDPITDPWFGGQNLATHMPDLFSQLCITKKDYEQNGIQYSFDKFDV' A
#
# COMPACT_ATOMS: atom_id res chain seq x y z
N MET A 1 -8.59 -4.92 -30.62
CA MET A 1 -9.11 -3.78 -29.83
C MET A 1 -8.21 -2.58 -30.09
N ALA A 2 -8.77 -1.38 -30.21
CA ALA A 2 -8.06 -0.17 -30.61
C ALA A 2 -7.43 0.53 -29.38
N ASN A 3 -6.20 0.15 -29.03
CA ASN A 3 -5.48 0.66 -27.84
C ASN A 3 -5.29 2.19 -27.80
N HIS A 4 -5.47 2.89 -28.92
CA HIS A 4 -5.33 4.35 -29.04
C HIS A 4 -6.60 5.13 -28.64
N MET A 5 -7.69 4.44 -28.27
CA MET A 5 -8.93 5.09 -27.81
C MET A 5 -9.01 5.22 -26.28
N TYR A 6 -8.02 4.72 -25.54
CA TYR A 6 -7.95 4.91 -24.10
C TYR A 6 -7.28 6.24 -23.77
N ASP A 7 -7.94 7.06 -22.98
CA ASP A 7 -7.35 8.26 -22.41
C ASP A 7 -6.36 7.84 -21.32
N VAL A 8 -5.06 7.96 -21.61
CA VAL A 8 -3.99 7.54 -20.71
C VAL A 8 -3.40 8.75 -20.04
N ASN A 9 -3.47 8.77 -18.71
CA ASN A 9 -2.88 9.80 -17.88
C ASN A 9 -1.62 9.25 -17.20
N VAL A 10 -0.46 9.77 -17.60
CA VAL A 10 0.84 9.44 -16.99
C VAL A 10 1.30 10.65 -16.20
N HIS A 11 1.55 10.46 -14.90
CA HIS A 11 1.99 11.53 -14.01
C HIS A 11 3.36 11.20 -13.45
N SER A 12 4.24 12.22 -13.41
CA SER A 12 5.44 12.17 -12.59
C SER A 12 5.12 12.75 -11.22
N VAL A 13 5.62 12.09 -10.19
CA VAL A 13 5.68 12.67 -8.85
C VAL A 13 6.76 13.74 -8.78
N ASN A 14 6.59 14.71 -7.87
CA ASN A 14 7.50 15.84 -7.72
C ASN A 14 8.78 15.45 -6.97
N ASP A 15 8.67 14.59 -5.95
CA ASP A 15 9.81 14.06 -5.21
C ASP A 15 9.66 12.54 -5.02
N PRO A 16 10.06 11.72 -6.01
CA PRO A 16 9.96 10.27 -5.91
C PRO A 16 10.81 9.66 -4.80
N ILE A 17 11.77 10.42 -4.24
CA ILE A 17 12.68 9.92 -3.20
C ILE A 17 11.95 9.89 -1.86
N THR A 18 11.22 10.96 -1.54
CA THR A 18 10.60 11.13 -0.22
C THR A 18 9.08 10.98 -0.21
N ASP A 19 8.41 11.05 -1.36
CA ASP A 19 6.95 10.86 -1.44
C ASP A 19 6.46 9.54 -0.81
N PRO A 20 7.16 8.38 -0.94
CA PRO A 20 6.76 7.17 -0.23
C PRO A 20 6.80 7.33 1.30
N TRP A 21 7.76 8.09 1.82
CA TRP A 21 7.87 8.38 3.25
C TRP A 21 6.72 9.26 3.73
N PHE A 22 6.43 10.35 3.01
CA PHE A 22 5.30 11.23 3.32
C PHE A 22 3.95 10.51 3.22
N GLY A 23 3.79 9.62 2.23
CA GLY A 23 2.62 8.76 2.12
C GLY A 23 2.45 7.84 3.33
N GLY A 24 3.53 7.20 3.77
CA GLY A 24 3.53 6.36 4.97
C GLY A 24 3.24 7.14 6.26
N GLN A 25 3.84 8.31 6.43
CA GLN A 25 3.55 9.22 7.52
C GLN A 25 2.05 9.59 7.53
N ASN A 26 1.52 10.01 6.39
CA ASN A 26 0.14 10.44 6.25
C ASN A 26 -0.86 9.33 6.60
N LEU A 27 -0.62 8.10 6.11
CA LEU A 27 -1.41 6.91 6.45
C LEU A 27 -1.41 6.67 7.97
N ALA A 28 -0.23 6.70 8.60
CA ALA A 28 -0.08 6.43 10.02
C ALA A 28 -0.71 7.52 10.91
N THR A 29 -0.63 8.80 10.52
CA THR A 29 -1.12 9.91 11.35
C THR A 29 -2.59 10.24 11.14
N HIS A 30 -3.10 10.13 9.91
CA HIS A 30 -4.44 10.61 9.56
C HIS A 30 -5.44 9.49 9.31
N MET A 31 -5.00 8.24 9.16
CA MET A 31 -5.87 7.08 8.95
C MET A 31 -5.55 5.94 9.94
N PRO A 32 -5.60 6.20 11.26
CA PRO A 32 -5.16 5.23 12.28
C PRO A 32 -5.96 3.91 12.25
N ASP A 33 -7.25 3.98 11.94
CA ASP A 33 -8.10 2.78 11.85
C ASP A 33 -7.68 1.90 10.67
N LEU A 34 -7.48 2.48 9.49
CA LEU A 34 -7.01 1.78 8.31
C LEU A 34 -5.60 1.22 8.54
N PHE A 35 -4.71 2.02 9.13
CA PHE A 35 -3.37 1.58 9.47
C PHE A 35 -3.40 0.35 10.40
N SER A 36 -4.20 0.40 11.46
CA SER A 36 -4.34 -0.73 12.39
C SER A 36 -4.94 -1.97 11.72
N GLN A 37 -5.88 -1.81 10.78
CA GLN A 37 -6.45 -2.92 10.02
C GLN A 37 -5.43 -3.56 9.09
N LEU A 38 -4.53 -2.75 8.53
CA LEU A 38 -3.50 -3.24 7.62
C LEU A 38 -2.34 -3.90 8.37
N CYS A 39 -1.96 -3.44 9.56
CA CYS A 39 -0.89 -4.08 10.33
C CYS A 39 -1.08 -5.60 10.54
N ILE A 40 0.03 -6.34 10.52
CA ILE A 40 0.11 -7.75 10.92
C ILE A 40 0.94 -7.79 12.18
N THR A 41 0.39 -8.33 13.26
CA THR A 41 1.12 -8.46 14.52
C THR A 41 1.97 -9.73 14.51
N LYS A 42 2.94 -9.79 15.41
CA LYS A 42 3.72 -11.02 15.65
C LYS A 42 2.82 -12.22 15.94
N LYS A 43 1.75 -12.03 16.71
CA LYS A 43 0.78 -13.08 17.05
C LYS A 43 0.07 -13.60 15.80
N ASP A 44 -0.36 -12.71 14.90
CA ASP A 44 -1.03 -13.11 13.66
C ASP A 44 -0.11 -13.93 12.76
N TYR A 45 1.17 -13.55 12.69
CA TYR A 45 2.19 -14.29 11.94
C TYR A 45 2.46 -15.68 12.54
N GLU A 46 2.62 -15.77 13.86
CA GLU A 46 2.84 -17.06 14.54
C GLU A 46 1.66 -18.02 14.40
N GLN A 47 0.43 -17.50 14.28
CA GLN A 47 -0.79 -18.30 14.15
C GLN A 47 -1.07 -18.75 12.71
N ASN A 48 -0.86 -17.88 11.73
CA ASN A 48 -1.28 -18.12 10.34
C ASN A 48 -0.11 -18.38 9.39
N GLY A 49 1.13 -18.18 9.85
CA GLY A 49 2.33 -18.32 9.05
C GLY A 49 2.52 -17.19 8.03
N ILE A 50 3.55 -17.33 7.19
CA ILE A 50 3.94 -16.31 6.21
C ILE A 50 2.90 -16.07 5.11
N GLN A 51 2.11 -17.08 4.77
CA GLN A 51 1.09 -16.98 3.70
C GLN A 51 0.09 -15.85 3.98
N TYR A 52 -0.27 -15.65 5.25
CA TYR A 52 -1.17 -14.58 5.66
C TYR A 52 -0.65 -13.18 5.33
N SER A 53 0.67 -12.98 5.31
CA SER A 53 1.28 -11.71 4.89
C SER A 53 1.14 -11.48 3.39
N PHE A 54 1.30 -12.54 2.58
CA PHE A 54 1.11 -12.46 1.13
C PHE A 54 -0.35 -12.21 0.79
N ASP A 55 -1.29 -12.96 1.39
CA ASP A 55 -2.72 -12.81 1.11
C ASP A 55 -3.24 -11.40 1.42
N LYS A 56 -2.60 -10.69 2.36
CA LYS A 56 -3.01 -9.35 2.80
C LYS A 56 -2.40 -8.21 2.00
N PHE A 57 -1.19 -8.38 1.48
CA PHE A 57 -0.39 -7.28 0.92
C PHE A 57 0.19 -7.54 -0.47
N ASP A 58 0.13 -8.78 -0.97
CA ASP A 58 0.56 -9.08 -2.33
C ASP A 58 -0.56 -8.68 -3.30
N VAL A 59 -0.19 -7.94 -4.35
CA VAL A 59 -1.10 -7.38 -5.37
C VAL A 59 -0.87 -8.08 -6.70
#